data_AF-A0A5B6UGH7-F1
#
_entry.id   AF-A0A5B6UGH7-F1
#
_cell.length_a   1.000
_cell.length_b   1.000
_cell.length_c   1.000
_cell.angle_alpha   90.00
_cell.angle_beta   90.00
_cell.angle_gamma   90.00
#
_symmetry.space_group_name_H-M   'P 1'
#
loop_
_entity.id
_entity.type
_entity.pdbx_description
1 polymer ?
#
loop_
_entity_poly.entity_id
_entity_poly.type
_entity_poly.pdbx_seq_one_letter_code
_entity_poly.pdbx_strand_id
1 'polypeptide(L)'
;MTVKSGARVLPDVFGRFLTLSRIVALKILLKPLVYSLCTKGRTGMATEEDSAVKEPLDLIRLSLDERIYVKLRSDRELRGKLHAYDQHLNMILGDVEEIVTTVEIDDETYEEIVRTTRRTVPFLFVRGDGVILVSPPLRTA
;
A
#
# COMPACT_ATOMS: atom_id res chain seq x y z
N MET A 1 25.56 31.97 -34.24
CA MET A 1 25.21 32.51 -32.92
C MET A 1 24.03 31.71 -32.37
N THR A 2 24.25 31.04 -31.24
CA THR A 2 23.28 30.68 -30.17
C THR A 2 22.01 29.84 -30.48
N VAL A 3 22.10 28.55 -30.12
CA VAL A 3 21.20 27.69 -29.28
C VAL A 3 19.74 28.16 -29.03
N LYS A 4 18.68 27.32 -29.01
CA LYS A 4 18.48 26.10 -28.18
C LYS A 4 17.11 25.43 -28.48
N SER A 5 17.07 24.08 -28.50
CA SER A 5 16.08 23.12 -27.91
C SER A 5 14.55 23.41 -27.94
N GLY A 6 13.63 22.46 -28.20
CA GLY A 6 13.75 21.01 -28.39
C GLY A 6 12.38 20.27 -28.30
N ALA A 7 12.44 18.98 -28.69
CA ALA A 7 11.60 17.81 -28.35
C ALA A 7 10.10 17.79 -28.75
N ARG A 8 9.72 17.02 -29.81
CA ARG A 8 9.43 15.56 -29.91
C ARG A 8 7.98 15.21 -29.52
N VAL A 9 7.00 15.32 -30.43
CA VAL A 9 6.54 14.31 -31.44
C VAL A 9 5.79 13.12 -30.80
N LEU A 10 4.46 13.20 -30.83
CA LEU A 10 3.50 12.08 -30.93
C LEU A 10 3.74 11.33 -32.26
N PRO A 11 3.50 10.01 -32.39
CA PRO A 11 2.12 9.55 -32.59
C PRO A 11 1.79 8.12 -32.11
N ASP A 12 0.52 7.81 -32.27
CA ASP A 12 -0.22 6.55 -32.14
C ASP A 12 0.46 5.26 -32.64
N VAL A 13 -0.25 4.16 -32.34
CA VAL A 13 -0.29 2.84 -32.98
C VAL A 13 0.28 1.72 -32.10
N PHE A 14 -0.58 1.17 -31.24
CA PHE A 14 -0.47 -0.23 -30.83
C PHE A 14 -1.80 -0.94 -31.00
N GLY A 15 -2.01 -1.45 -32.21
CA GLY A 15 -3.08 -2.36 -32.53
C GLY A 15 -2.75 -3.78 -32.07
N ARG A 16 -3.84 -4.51 -31.74
CA ARG A 16 -3.97 -5.97 -31.64
C ARG A 16 -3.50 -6.62 -30.34
N PHE A 17 -4.42 -6.69 -29.37
CA PHE A 17 -4.70 -7.96 -28.67
C PHE A 17 -6.18 -7.98 -28.24
N LEU A 18 -7.05 -8.18 -29.23
CA LEU A 18 -8.39 -8.70 -29.02
C LEU A 18 -8.26 -10.23 -28.98
N THR A 19 -8.40 -10.83 -27.80
CA THR A 19 -9.19 -12.06 -27.55
C THR A 19 -9.17 -12.40 -26.06
N LEU A 20 -10.37 -12.48 -25.47
CA LEU A 20 -10.68 -13.26 -24.26
C LEU A 20 -9.96 -12.79 -22.97
N SER A 21 -10.54 -11.90 -22.16
CA SER A 21 -11.49 -12.36 -21.15
C SER A 21 -12.31 -11.19 -20.56
N ARG A 22 -13.62 -11.39 -20.56
CA ARG A 22 -14.69 -10.52 -20.02
C ARG A 22 -14.68 -10.38 -18.47
N ILE A 23 -13.54 -10.25 -17.79
CA ILE A 23 -13.53 -10.41 -16.31
C ILE A 23 -13.06 -9.18 -15.50
N VAL A 24 -12.31 -8.23 -16.05
CA VAL A 24 -11.72 -7.17 -15.18
C VAL A 24 -12.52 -5.86 -15.16
N ALA A 25 -13.33 -5.59 -16.18
CA ALA A 25 -14.04 -4.31 -16.30
C ALA A 25 -15.36 -4.20 -15.50
N LEU A 26 -15.84 -5.28 -14.86
CA LEU A 26 -17.14 -5.30 -14.16
C LEU A 26 -17.04 -5.58 -12.65
N LYS A 27 -15.83 -5.55 -12.06
CA LYS A 27 -15.63 -5.78 -10.61
C LYS A 27 -15.23 -4.53 -9.83
N ILE A 28 -15.13 -3.38 -10.50
CA ILE A 28 -14.86 -2.07 -9.91
C ILE A 28 -16.16 -1.25 -9.71
N LEU A 29 -17.29 -1.67 -10.29
CA LEU A 29 -18.56 -0.92 -10.22
C LEU A 29 -19.58 -1.47 -9.20
N LEU A 30 -19.15 -2.35 -8.29
CA LEU A 30 -19.96 -2.88 -7.18
C LEU A 30 -19.38 -2.45 -5.83
N LYS A 31 -19.23 -1.13 -5.65
CA LYS A 31 -19.31 -0.49 -4.33
C LYS A 31 -20.48 0.50 -4.45
N PRO A 32 -21.64 0.17 -3.87
CA PRO A 32 -21.87 0.64 -2.50
C PRO A 32 -22.75 -0.33 -1.71
N LEU A 33 -22.15 -1.28 -0.98
CA LEU A 33 -22.87 -2.01 0.07
C LEU A 33 -22.00 -2.42 1.26
N VAL A 34 -20.66 -2.34 1.15
CA VAL A 34 -19.77 -2.58 2.31
C VAL A 34 -19.44 -1.28 3.07
N TYR A 35 -19.68 -0.11 2.48
CA TYR A 35 -19.52 1.19 3.18
C TYR A 35 -20.65 1.50 4.19
N SER A 36 -21.60 0.57 4.40
CA SER A 36 -22.80 0.80 5.24
C SER A 36 -22.83 0.02 6.57
N LEU A 37 -21.76 -0.70 6.95
CA LEU A 37 -21.71 -1.39 8.25
C LEU A 37 -20.67 -0.82 9.24
N CYS A 38 -19.91 0.19 8.85
CA CYS A 38 -19.00 0.90 9.75
C CYS A 38 -19.62 2.21 10.28
N THR A 39 -20.92 2.22 10.60
CA THR A 39 -21.60 3.35 11.28
C THR A 39 -22.55 2.92 12.40
N LYS A 40 -22.52 1.66 12.84
CA LYS A 40 -23.24 1.22 14.05
C LYS A 40 -22.28 0.67 15.10
N GLY A 41 -21.77 1.61 15.88
CA GLY A 41 -20.99 1.39 17.09
C GLY A 41 -20.83 2.70 17.87
N ARG A 42 -21.92 3.46 18.01
CA ARG A 42 -21.99 4.65 18.85
C ARG A 42 -22.54 4.24 20.21
N THR A 43 -21.65 3.84 21.13
CA THR A 43 -21.81 4.00 22.59
C THR A 43 -20.46 3.80 23.25
N GLY A 44 -19.92 4.86 23.83
CA GLY A 44 -18.71 4.85 24.64
C GLY A 44 -18.14 6.25 24.71
N MET A 45 -18.50 7.00 25.76
CA MET A 45 -17.71 8.16 26.16
C MET A 45 -16.28 7.68 26.41
N ALA A 46 -15.30 8.22 25.70
CA ALA A 46 -13.90 8.06 26.08
C ALA A 46 -13.50 9.33 26.82
N THR A 47 -13.44 9.19 28.13
CA THR A 47 -12.58 10.00 28.99
C THR A 47 -11.19 10.09 28.35
N GLU A 48 -10.68 11.30 28.20
CA GLU A 48 -9.24 11.52 28.09
C GLU A 48 -8.60 10.76 29.25
N GLU A 49 -7.75 9.78 28.94
CA GLU A 49 -6.85 8.97 29.81
C GLU A 49 -6.81 7.53 29.23
N ASP A 50 -6.21 7.35 28.05
CA ASP A 50 -5.73 6.04 27.58
C ASP A 50 -4.58 6.22 26.57
N SER A 51 -3.62 7.09 26.93
CA SER A 51 -2.27 7.10 26.36
C SER A 51 -1.41 5.94 26.88
N ALA A 52 -1.99 5.04 27.68
CA ALA A 52 -1.36 3.80 28.12
C ALA A 52 -1.68 2.70 27.12
N VAL A 53 -0.66 2.29 26.36
CA VAL A 53 -0.72 1.10 25.51
C VAL A 53 -0.84 -0.13 26.42
N LYS A 54 -2.07 -0.65 26.59
CA LYS A 54 -2.33 -1.85 27.39
C LYS A 54 -2.09 -3.11 26.56
N GLU A 55 -2.49 -3.08 25.29
CA GLU A 55 -2.28 -4.17 24.35
C GLU A 55 -1.48 -3.71 23.12
N PRO A 56 -0.66 -4.58 22.51
CA PRO A 56 0.13 -4.23 21.33
C PRO A 56 -0.73 -3.78 20.13
N LEU A 57 -2.00 -4.21 20.06
CA LEU A 57 -2.95 -3.80 19.03
C LEU A 57 -3.47 -2.37 19.22
N ASP A 58 -3.38 -1.81 20.43
CA ASP A 58 -3.81 -0.45 20.71
C ASP A 58 -2.93 0.58 20.02
N LEU A 59 -1.65 0.27 19.77
CA LEU A 59 -0.77 1.12 18.97
C LEU A 59 -1.29 1.30 17.54
N ILE A 60 -1.81 0.22 16.93
CA ILE A 60 -2.36 0.25 15.58
C ILE A 60 -3.70 1.01 15.57
N ARG A 61 -4.51 0.88 16.63
CA ARG A 61 -5.74 1.69 16.82
C ARG A 61 -5.45 3.18 16.80
N LEU A 62 -4.40 3.59 17.50
CA LEU A 62 -3.95 4.99 17.56
C LEU A 62 -3.31 5.48 16.25
N SER A 63 -2.99 4.58 15.31
CA SER A 63 -2.36 4.89 14.03
C SER A 63 -3.34 4.83 12.85
N LEU A 64 -4.65 4.77 13.12
CA LEU A 64 -5.68 4.92 12.10
C LEU A 64 -5.57 6.30 11.43
N ASP A 65 -5.78 6.33 10.11
CA ASP A 65 -5.57 7.51 9.27
C ASP A 65 -4.13 8.08 9.22
N GLU A 66 -3.16 7.42 9.83
CA GLU A 66 -1.75 7.79 9.75
C GLU A 66 -1.01 6.99 8.67
N ARG A 67 0.15 7.50 8.22
CA ARG A 67 1.06 6.79 7.31
C ARG A 67 1.89 5.79 8.10
N ILE A 68 1.72 4.51 7.82
CA ILE A 68 2.44 3.42 8.47
C ILE A 68 3.44 2.77 7.53
N TYR A 69 4.46 2.15 8.11
CA TYR A 69 5.40 1.27 7.41
C TYR A 69 5.08 -0.19 7.73
N VAL A 70 4.93 -1.01 6.71
CA VAL A 70 4.62 -2.43 6.84
C VAL A 70 5.65 -3.24 6.07
N LYS A 71 6.32 -4.15 6.77
CA LYS A 71 7.21 -5.14 6.14
C LYS A 71 6.45 -6.44 5.95
N LEU A 72 6.35 -6.85 4.69
CA LEU A 72 5.77 -8.13 4.31
C LEU A 72 6.87 -9.19 4.19
N ARG A 73 6.44 -10.45 4.13
CA ARG A 73 7.27 -11.55 3.65
C ARG A 73 7.69 -11.31 2.19
N SER A 74 8.84 -11.89 1.82
CA SER A 74 9.44 -11.80 0.47
C SER A 74 10.07 -10.45 0.14
N ASP A 75 10.66 -9.77 1.14
CA ASP A 75 11.42 -8.52 0.94
C ASP A 75 10.62 -7.41 0.24
N ARG A 76 9.31 -7.42 0.50
CA ARG A 76 8.35 -6.42 0.06
C ARG A 76 8.02 -5.51 1.22
N GLU A 77 8.09 -4.21 0.96
CA GLU A 77 7.82 -3.18 1.94
C GLU A 77 6.72 -2.27 1.41
N LEU A 78 5.78 -1.93 2.27
CA LEU A 78 4.65 -1.06 1.96
C LEU A 78 4.69 0.15 2.85
N ARG A 79 4.47 1.33 2.25
CA ARG A 79 4.27 2.59 2.98
C ARG A 79 2.96 3.18 2.53
N GLY A 80 2.03 3.41 3.45
CA GLY A 80 0.71 3.89 3.06
C GLY A 80 -0.11 4.34 4.25
N LYS A 81 -1.24 4.99 3.96
CA LYS A 81 -2.18 5.43 4.97
C LYS A 81 -3.07 4.28 5.42
N LEU A 82 -3.16 4.01 6.73
CA LEU A 82 -4.02 2.95 7.26
C LEU A 82 -5.47 3.43 7.36
N HIS A 83 -6.37 2.79 6.61
CA HIS A 83 -7.81 3.10 6.69
C HIS A 83 -8.58 2.17 7.63
N ALA A 84 -8.25 0.88 7.63
CA ALA A 84 -8.92 -0.12 8.44
C ALA A 84 -8.00 -1.30 8.71
N TYR A 85 -8.23 -2.00 9.82
CA TYR A 85 -7.55 -3.23 10.19
C TYR A 85 -8.50 -4.20 10.91
N ASP A 86 -8.11 -5.47 11.05
CA ASP A 86 -8.83 -6.48 11.85
C ASP A 86 -7.91 -7.18 12.89
N GLN A 87 -8.46 -8.16 13.61
CA GLN A 87 -7.72 -8.97 14.59
C GLN A 87 -6.61 -9.84 14.00
N HIS A 88 -6.71 -10.19 12.71
CA HIS A 88 -5.73 -10.97 11.97
C HIS A 88 -4.67 -10.07 11.32
N LEU A 89 -4.72 -8.75 11.51
CA LEU A 89 -3.90 -7.76 10.82
C LEU A 89 -4.14 -7.72 9.29
N ASN A 90 -5.34 -8.09 8.84
CA ASN A 90 -5.78 -7.72 7.51
C ASN A 90 -5.98 -6.21 7.46
N MET A 91 -5.37 -5.53 6.49
CA MET A 91 -5.33 -4.07 6.43
C MET A 91 -5.84 -3.55 5.09
N ILE A 92 -6.47 -2.38 5.15
CA ILE A 92 -6.78 -1.57 3.96
C ILE A 92 -5.88 -0.35 4.00
N LEU A 93 -5.00 -0.25 3.02
CA LEU A 93 -4.07 0.86 2.87
C LEU A 93 -4.48 1.75 1.69
N GLY A 94 -4.35 3.06 1.87
CA GLY A 94 -4.53 4.08 0.84
C GLY A 94 -3.20 4.76 0.51
N ASP A 95 -3.09 5.30 -0.71
CA ASP A 95 -1.91 6.00 -1.23
C ASP A 95 -0.60 5.24 -0.94
N VAL A 96 -0.57 3.98 -1.37
CA VAL A 96 0.47 3.02 -1.01
C VAL A 96 1.65 3.11 -1.96
N GLU A 97 2.84 3.25 -1.40
CA GLU A 97 4.12 3.03 -2.06
C GLU A 97 4.61 1.62 -1.73
N GLU A 98 4.62 0.76 -2.73
CA GLU A 98 5.22 -0.56 -2.67
C GLU A 98 6.69 -0.49 -3.10
N ILE A 99 7.55 -1.12 -2.32
CA ILE A 99 8.98 -1.24 -2.55
C ILE A 99 9.30 -2.74 -2.59
N VAL A 100 9.79 -3.22 -3.73
CA VAL A 100 10.21 -4.61 -3.92
C VAL A 100 11.71 -4.64 -4.14
N THR A 101 12.42 -5.39 -3.30
CA THR A 101 13.87 -5.58 -3.42
C THR A 101 14.14 -6.94 -4.03
N THR A 102 14.76 -6.97 -5.21
CA THR A 102 15.18 -8.20 -5.88
C THR A 102 16.71 -8.22 -5.96
N VAL A 103 17.32 -9.30 -5.48
CA VAL A 103 18.75 -9.56 -5.62
C VAL A 103 18.92 -10.36 -6.91
N GLU A 104 19.54 -9.74 -7.91
CA GLU A 104 19.96 -10.43 -9.13
C GLU A 104 21.47 -10.66 -9.05
N ILE A 105 21.91 -11.87 -9.37
CA ILE A 105 23.33 -12.21 -9.47
C ILE A 105 23.69 -12.15 -10.95
N ASP A 106 24.74 -11.40 -11.29
CA ASP A 106 25.26 -11.37 -12.65
C ASP A 106 26.04 -12.67 -12.96
N ASP A 107 25.68 -13.35 -14.06
CA ASP A 107 26.24 -14.67 -14.40
C ASP A 107 27.71 -14.60 -14.83
N GLU A 108 28.21 -13.42 -15.22
CA GLU A 108 29.60 -13.21 -15.66
C GLU A 108 30.51 -12.72 -14.51
N THR A 109 30.02 -11.77 -13.70
CA THR A 109 30.84 -11.10 -12.68
C THR A 109 30.60 -11.63 -11.26
N TYR A 110 29.54 -12.44 -11.05
CA TYR A 110 29.09 -12.92 -9.73
C TYR A 110 28.81 -11.81 -8.70
N GLU A 111 28.60 -10.57 -9.16
CA GLU A 111 28.26 -9.45 -8.30
C GLU A 111 26.76 -9.46 -7.96
N GLU A 112 26.43 -9.21 -6.70
CA GLU A 112 25.04 -9.07 -6.24
C GLU A 112 24.53 -7.66 -6.57
N ILE A 113 23.65 -7.56 -7.56
CA ILE A 113 23.00 -6.30 -7.93
C ILE A 113 21.63 -6.24 -7.23
N VAL A 114 21.53 -5.38 -6.22
CA VAL A 114 20.27 -5.12 -5.52
C VAL A 114 19.44 -4.14 -6.35
N ARG A 115 18.38 -4.63 -6.98
CA ARG A 115 17.41 -3.80 -7.69
C ARG A 115 16.21 -3.52 -6.80
N THR A 116 15.89 -2.24 -6.62
CA THR A 116 14.72 -1.81 -5.86
C THR A 116 13.69 -1.19 -6.81
N THR A 117 12.55 -1.85 -6.97
CA THR A 117 11.43 -1.34 -7.77
C THR A 117 10.41 -0.67 -6.87
N ARG A 118 9.98 0.55 -7.22
CA ARG A 118 8.93 1.29 -6.49
C ARG A 118 7.67 1.41 -7.34
N ARG A 119 6.51 1.18 -6.74
CA ARG A 119 5.19 1.32 -7.39
C ARG A 119 4.22 2.04 -6.49
N THR A 120 3.39 2.91 -7.05
CA THR A 120 2.33 3.60 -6.31
C THR A 120 0.96 3.01 -6.66
N VAL A 121 0.16 2.71 -5.65
CA VAL A 121 -1.19 2.14 -5.79
C VAL A 121 -2.14 2.93 -4.91
N PRO A 122 -3.28 3.42 -5.44
CA PRO A 122 -4.18 4.30 -4.69
C PRO A 122 -4.86 3.58 -3.51
N PHE A 123 -5.24 2.31 -3.69
CA PHE A 123 -5.81 1.48 -2.63
C PHE A 123 -5.32 0.04 -2.75
N LEU A 124 -4.91 -0.53 -1.63
CA LEU A 124 -4.42 -1.90 -1.53
C LEU A 124 -5.06 -2.61 -0.34
N PHE A 125 -5.56 -3.82 -0.60
CA PHE A 125 -5.93 -4.76 0.46
C PHE A 125 -4.75 -5.67 0.77
N VAL A 126 -4.36 -5.73 2.04
CA VAL A 126 -3.25 -6.54 2.53
C VAL A 126 -3.80 -7.61 3.46
N ARG A 127 -3.40 -8.86 3.23
CA ARG A 127 -3.74 -10.00 4.08
C ARG A 127 -2.73 -10.14 5.22
N GLY A 128 -3.22 -10.39 6.43
CA GLY A 128 -2.42 -10.44 7.65
C GLY A 128 -1.37 -11.56 7.71
N ASP A 129 -1.60 -12.69 7.03
CA ASP A 129 -0.68 -13.84 7.01
C ASP A 129 0.75 -13.49 6.52
N GLY A 130 0.87 -12.45 5.69
CA GLY A 130 2.14 -12.02 5.11
C GLY A 130 2.83 -10.88 5.87
N VAL A 131 2.20 -10.35 6.92
CA VAL A 131 2.70 -9.19 7.67
C VAL A 131 3.70 -9.67 8.72
N ILE A 132 4.92 -9.15 8.66
CA ILE A 132 5.98 -9.48 9.61
C ILE A 132 6.10 -8.39 10.67
N LEU A 133 6.09 -7.13 10.23
CA LEU A 133 6.28 -5.98 11.10
C LEU A 133 5.42 -4.82 10.64
N VAL A 134 4.84 -4.13 11.62
CA VAL A 134 4.16 -2.85 11.44
C VAL A 134 4.87 -1.82 12.30
N SER A 135 5.25 -0.70 11.71
CA SER A 135 5.84 0.43 12.40
C SER A 135 4.94 1.66 12.20
N PRO A 136 4.41 2.24 13.30
CA PRO A 136 3.69 3.51 13.24
C PRO A 136 4.65 4.65 12.85
N PRO A 137 4.14 5.80 12.36
CA PRO A 137 5.00 6.92 12.04
C PRO A 137 5.73 7.41 13.29
N LEU A 138 6.97 7.86 13.10
CA LEU A 138 7.69 8.60 14.14
C LEU A 138 6.94 9.91 14.36
N ARG A 139 6.19 10.01 15.48
CA ARG A 139 5.68 11.29 15.97
C ARG A 139 6.90 12.10 16.43
N THR A 140 7.55 12.80 15.50
CA THR A 140 8.52 13.84 15.85
C THR A 140 7.74 14.95 16.53
N ALA A 141 7.77 14.95 17.86
CA ALA A 141 7.24 16.02 18.71
C ALA A 141 8.08 17.30 18.55
#